data_AF-A0A2C9W6M1-F1
#
_entry.id   AF-A0A2C9W6M1-F1
#
_cell.length_a   1.000
_cell.length_b   1.000
_cell.length_c   1.000
_cell.angle_alpha   90.00
_cell.angle_beta   90.00
_cell.angle_gamma   90.00
#
_symmetry.space_group_name_H-M   'P 1'
#
loop_
_entity.id
_entity.type
_entity.pdbx_description
1 polymer ?
#
loop_
_entity_poly.entity_id
_entity_poly.type
_entity_poly.pdbx_seq_one_letter_code
_entity_poly.pdbx_strand_id
1 'polypeptide(L)'
;MIFICRPLVGSIATLSFPGKPSTFFGHIYIDKLRLQMQREMKEAVSTSHCSQPNTIEYDMAMDWCLLQERTDLEWKHLYKQQGQELRKLKANLKSK
;
A
#
# COMPACT_ATOMS: atom_id res chain seq x y z
N MET A 1 -25.90 2.76 14.87
CA MET A 1 -24.57 2.62 14.27
C MET A 1 -24.05 1.23 14.63
N ILE A 2 -24.13 0.27 13.71
CA ILE A 2 -23.82 -1.15 13.98
C ILE A 2 -22.35 -1.37 13.59
N PHE A 3 -21.48 -1.62 14.55
CA PHE A 3 -20.11 -2.08 14.29
C PHE A 3 -20.15 -3.60 14.09
N ILE A 4 -20.02 -4.05 12.84
CA ILE A 4 -19.80 -5.48 12.56
C ILE A 4 -18.29 -5.72 12.59
N CYS A 5 -17.75 -5.99 13.78
CA CYS A 5 -16.40 -6.51 13.91
C CYS A 5 -16.40 -7.99 13.52
N ARG A 6 -16.06 -8.31 12.28
CA ARG A 6 -15.79 -9.69 11.87
C ARG A 6 -14.41 -10.11 12.40
N PRO A 7 -14.28 -11.23 13.14
CA PRO A 7 -12.97 -11.75 13.52
C PRO A 7 -12.19 -12.13 12.26
N LEU A 8 -10.97 -11.61 12.11
CA LEU A 8 -10.04 -12.02 11.06
C LEU A 8 -9.35 -13.32 11.52
N VAL A 9 -9.72 -14.46 10.93
CA VAL A 9 -9.02 -15.73 11.15
C VAL A 9 -7.97 -15.89 10.04
N GLY A 10 -6.70 -15.73 10.39
CA GLY A 10 -5.58 -16.07 9.51
C GLY A 10 -5.08 -17.48 9.81
N SER A 11 -4.90 -18.32 8.79
CA SER A 11 -4.10 -19.54 8.90
C SER A 11 -2.73 -19.31 8.29
N ILE A 12 -1.68 -19.86 8.91
CA ILE A 12 -0.36 -19.91 8.31
C ILE A 12 -0.31 -21.22 7.53
N ALA A 13 -0.49 -21.13 6.21
CA ALA A 13 -0.18 -22.25 5.34
C ALA A 13 1.34 -22.29 5.15
N THR A 14 1.95 -23.45 5.44
CA THR A 14 3.32 -23.72 4.99
C THR A 14 3.32 -23.67 3.47
N LEU A 15 4.09 -22.76 2.88
CA LEU A 15 4.28 -22.68 1.43
C LEU A 15 4.98 -23.97 0.98
N SER A 16 4.22 -25.00 0.60
CA SER A 16 4.77 -26.07 -0.21
C SER A 16 5.06 -25.46 -1.58
N PHE A 17 6.34 -25.46 -1.97
CA PHE A 17 6.71 -25.14 -3.33
C PHE A 17 5.93 -26.07 -4.26
N PRO A 18 5.12 -25.56 -5.22
CA PRO A 18 4.54 -26.41 -6.22
C PRO A 18 5.68 -26.92 -7.10
N GLY A 19 6.15 -28.13 -6.82
CA GLY A 19 7.04 -28.85 -7.74
C GLY A 19 6.34 -28.98 -9.09
N LYS A 20 7.09 -28.69 -10.17
CA LYS A 20 6.72 -28.65 -11.59
C LYS A 20 5.42 -27.88 -11.92
N PRO A 21 5.44 -26.90 -12.83
CA PRO A 21 4.22 -26.21 -13.23
C PRO A 21 3.21 -27.23 -13.77
N SER A 22 2.07 -27.33 -13.09
CA SER A 22 0.94 -28.13 -13.53
C SER A 22 0.48 -27.64 -14.90
N THR A 23 0.41 -28.52 -15.90
CA THR A 23 -0.17 -28.25 -17.23
C THR A 23 -1.70 -28.20 -17.13
N PHE A 24 -2.23 -27.37 -16.23
CA PHE A 24 -3.67 -27.16 -16.12
C PHE A 24 -4.07 -26.10 -17.14
N PHE A 25 -4.78 -26.52 -18.19
CA PHE A 25 -5.32 -25.61 -19.18
C PHE A 25 -6.34 -24.67 -18.51
N GLY A 26 -6.19 -23.36 -18.74
CA GLY A 26 -7.06 -22.31 -18.17
C GLY A 26 -6.40 -21.42 -17.12
N HIS A 27 -5.22 -21.78 -16.59
CA HIS A 27 -4.44 -20.85 -15.79
C HIS A 27 -3.64 -19.92 -16.71
N ILE A 28 -4.01 -18.63 -16.77
CA ILE A 28 -3.15 -17.62 -17.41
C ILE A 28 -1.89 -17.53 -16.55
N TYR A 29 -0.84 -18.26 -16.93
CA TYR A 29 0.49 -18.07 -16.37
C TYR A 29 1.00 -16.73 -16.88
N ILE A 30 0.83 -15.70 -16.07
CA ILE A 30 1.46 -14.42 -16.31
C ILE A 30 2.93 -14.60 -15.97
N ASP A 31 3.74 -14.78 -17.01
CA ASP A 31 5.19 -14.83 -16.87
C ASP A 31 5.67 -13.52 -16.23
N LYS A 32 6.02 -13.60 -14.95
CA LYS A 32 6.44 -12.46 -14.13
C LYS A 32 7.64 -11.75 -14.76
N LEU A 33 8.51 -12.50 -15.44
CA LEU A 33 9.68 -11.97 -16.12
C LEU A 33 9.28 -11.06 -17.30
N ARG A 34 8.28 -11.49 -18.08
CA ARG A 34 7.79 -10.75 -19.25
C ARG A 34 7.10 -9.44 -18.87
N LEU A 35 6.30 -9.43 -17.81
CA LEU A 35 5.68 -8.20 -17.32
C LEU A 35 6.68 -7.25 -16.67
N GLN A 36 7.61 -7.79 -15.88
CA GLN A 36 8.62 -6.99 -15.22
C GLN A 36 9.53 -6.30 -16.25
N MET A 37 10.02 -7.03 -17.26
CA MET A 37 10.85 -6.46 -18.33
C MET A 37 10.10 -5.42 -19.17
N GLN A 38 8.81 -5.63 -19.47
CA GLN A 38 8.00 -4.63 -20.19
C GLN A 38 7.75 -3.36 -19.38
N ARG A 39 7.54 -3.48 -18.06
CA ARG A 39 7.35 -2.34 -17.18
C ARG A 39 8.65 -1.55 -17.04
N GLU A 40 9.76 -2.24 -16.78
CA GLU A 40 11.09 -1.64 -16.65
C GLU A 40 11.53 -0.96 -17.95
N MET A 41 11.30 -1.56 -19.13
CA MET A 41 11.62 -0.92 -20.42
C MET A 41 10.80 0.35 -20.70
N LYS A 42 9.55 0.42 -20.25
CA LYS A 42 8.70 1.62 -20.43
C LYS A 42 9.04 2.72 -19.43
N GLU A 43 9.35 2.35 -18.19
CA GLU A 43 9.77 3.28 -17.15
C GLU A 43 11.21 3.81 -17.40
N ALA A 44 12.07 3.06 -18.11
CA ALA A 44 13.44 3.45 -18.47
C ALA A 44 13.54 4.63 -19.46
N VAL A 45 12.42 5.09 -20.05
CA VAL A 45 12.38 6.29 -20.90
C VAL A 45 11.89 7.53 -20.12
N SER A 46 11.39 7.36 -18.89
CA SER A 46 11.06 8.50 -18.02
C SER A 46 12.34 9.11 -17.46
N THR A 47 12.92 10.02 -18.23
CA THR A 47 13.95 10.92 -17.72
C THR A 47 13.37 11.78 -16.60
N SER A 48 14.14 12.06 -15.55
CA SER A 48 13.73 12.99 -14.50
C SER A 48 13.44 14.36 -15.12
N HIS A 49 12.17 14.74 -15.19
CA HIS A 49 11.71 15.98 -15.82
C HIS A 49 10.52 16.54 -15.05
N CYS A 50 10.36 17.87 -15.07
CA CYS A 50 9.16 18.50 -14.56
C CYS A 50 8.08 18.44 -15.64
N SER A 51 6.89 17.96 -15.27
CA SER A 51 5.73 17.98 -16.15
C SER A 51 5.36 19.41 -16.52
N GLN A 52 4.96 19.59 -17.78
CA GLN A 52 4.50 20.89 -18.25
C GLN A 52 3.04 21.11 -17.80
N PRO A 53 2.62 22.33 -17.44
CA PRO A 53 1.27 22.58 -16.91
C PRO A 53 0.10 22.19 -17.82
N ASN A 54 0.36 21.96 -19.11
CA ASN A 54 -0.64 21.58 -20.10
C ASN A 54 -0.67 20.06 -20.37
N THR A 55 0.00 19.24 -19.55
CA THR A 55 0.00 17.78 -19.70
C THR A 55 -0.84 17.11 -18.63
N ILE A 56 -1.41 15.95 -18.97
CA ILE A 56 -2.13 15.10 -18.02
C ILE A 56 -1.24 14.66 -16.85
N GLU A 57 0.06 14.51 -17.08
CA GLU A 57 1.03 14.17 -16.04
C GLU A 57 1.11 15.26 -14.96
N TYR A 58 1.01 16.54 -15.33
CA TYR A 58 0.99 17.64 -14.38
C TYR A 58 -0.28 17.61 -13.51
N ASP A 59 -1.45 17.48 -14.13
CA ASP A 59 -2.72 17.42 -13.40
C ASP A 59 -2.76 16.23 -12.43
N MET A 60 -2.33 15.05 -12.89
CA MET A 60 -2.24 13.86 -12.04
C MET A 60 -1.25 14.03 -10.90
N ALA A 61 -0.10 14.68 -11.13
CA ALA A 61 0.87 14.97 -10.09
C ALA A 61 0.31 15.93 -9.04
N MET A 62 -0.47 16.93 -9.45
CA MET A 62 -1.11 17.88 -8.53
C MET A 62 -2.21 17.22 -7.69
N ASP A 63 -3.05 16.39 -8.30
CA ASP A 63 -4.03 15.58 -7.57
C ASP A 63 -3.35 14.64 -6.56
N TRP A 64 -2.24 14.03 -6.96
CA TRP A 64 -1.44 13.20 -6.06
C TRP A 64 -0.86 13.99 -4.89
N CYS A 65 -0.30 15.18 -5.13
CA CYS A 65 0.21 16.07 -4.07
C CYS A 65 -0.90 16.43 -3.07
N LEU A 66 -2.09 16.78 -3.55
CA LEU A 66 -3.25 17.09 -2.69
C LEU A 66 -3.63 15.89 -1.81
N LEU A 67 -3.67 14.69 -2.39
CA LEU A 67 -3.97 13.45 -1.65
C LEU A 67 -2.89 13.15 -0.61
N GLN A 68 -1.62 13.38 -0.94
CA GLN A 68 -0.50 13.19 -0.04
C GLN A 68 -0.57 14.15 1.15
N GLU A 69 -0.85 15.43 0.92
CA GLU A 69 -1.01 16.43 2.00
C GLU A 69 -2.13 16.06 2.97
N ARG A 70 -3.28 15.61 2.44
CA ARG A 70 -4.40 15.15 3.27
C ARG A 70 -4.01 13.94 4.12
N THR A 71 -3.35 12.97 3.50
CA THR A 71 -2.88 11.77 4.17
C THR A 71 -1.89 12.12 5.28
N ASP A 72 -0.95 13.04 5.03
CA ASP A 72 0.01 13.50 6.03
C ASP A 72 -0.66 14.16 7.25
N LEU A 73 -1.73 14.94 7.03
CA LEU A 73 -2.52 15.53 8.11
C LEU A 73 -3.24 14.47 8.93
N GLU A 74 -3.85 13.49 8.27
CA GLU A 74 -4.52 12.36 8.93
C GLU A 74 -3.54 11.55 9.79
N TRP A 75 -2.36 11.23 9.25
CA TRP A 75 -1.31 10.53 9.99
C TRP A 75 -0.83 11.33 11.20
N LYS A 76 -0.58 12.64 11.04
CA LYS A 76 -0.19 13.52 12.16
C LYS A 76 -1.24 13.49 13.27
N HIS A 77 -2.52 13.58 12.91
CA HIS A 77 -3.61 13.51 13.87
C HIS A 77 -3.66 12.15 14.59
N LEU A 78 -3.57 11.05 13.82
CA LEU A 78 -3.56 9.69 14.35
C LEU A 78 -2.43 9.48 15.36
N TYR A 79 -1.20 9.85 15.01
CA TYR A 79 -0.05 9.69 15.90
C TYR A 79 -0.16 10.54 17.17
N LYS A 80 -0.70 11.77 17.05
CA LYS A 80 -0.96 12.62 18.22
C LYS A 80 -1.95 11.96 19.17
N GLN A 81 -3.06 11.42 18.64
CA GLN A 81 -4.07 10.73 19.42
C GLN A 81 -3.49 9.47 20.09
N GLN A 82 -2.81 8.60 19.33
CA GLN A 82 -2.17 7.40 19.87
C GLN A 82 -1.16 7.73 20.97
N GLY A 83 -0.36 8.79 20.78
CA GLY A 83 0.59 9.26 21.79
C GLY A 83 -0.09 9.69 23.09
N GLN A 84 -1.26 10.33 23.02
CA GLN A 84 -2.05 10.68 24.20
C GLN A 84 -2.62 9.45 24.90
N GLU A 85 -3.19 8.51 24.15
CA GLU A 85 -3.76 7.28 24.71
C GLU A 85 -2.68 6.41 25.39
N LEU A 86 -1.49 6.29 24.79
CA LEU A 86 -0.36 5.59 25.41
C LEU A 86 0.09 6.25 26.73
N ARG A 87 0.11 7.59 26.79
CA ARG A 87 0.44 8.31 28.03
C ARG A 87 -0.60 8.05 29.13
N LYS A 88 -1.89 8.08 28.79
CA LYS A 88 -2.98 7.75 29.72
C LYS A 88 -2.86 6.32 30.22
N LEU A 89 -2.66 5.36 29.31
CA LEU A 89 -2.49 3.94 29.67
C LEU A 89 -1.30 3.74 30.62
N LYS A 90 -0.16 4.37 30.34
CA LYS A 90 1.03 4.30 31.19
C LYS A 90 0.79 4.91 32.57
N ALA A 91 0.06 6.00 32.68
CA ALA A 91 -0.30 6.60 33.97
C ALA A 91 -1.21 5.67 34.79
N ASN A 92 -2.23 5.08 34.16
CA ASN A 92 -3.14 4.14 34.81
C ASN A 92 -2.42 2.88 35.33
N LEU A 93 -1.44 2.36 34.57
CA LEU A 93 -0.64 1.20 34.99
C LEU A 93 0.30 1.51 36.14
N LYS A 94 0.79 2.75 36.28
CA LYS A 94 1.62 3.17 37.43
C LYS A 94 0.83 3.46 38.70
N SER A 95 -0.47 3.70 38.56
CA SER A 95 -1.39 4.02 39.66
C SER A 95 -1.96 2.76 40.34
N LYS A 96 -1.69 1.57 39.80
CA LYS A 96 -2.02 0.27 40.40
C LYS A 96 -0.78 -0.35 41.01
#